data_AF-A0A4Q7TKW0-F1
#
_entry.id   AF-A0A4Q7TKW0-F1
#
_cell.length_a   1.000
_cell.length_b   1.000
_cell.length_c   1.000
_cell.angle_alpha   90.00
_cell.angle_beta   90.00
_cell.angle_gamma   90.00
#
_symmetry.space_group_name_H-M   'P 1'
#
loop_
_entity.id
_entity.type
_entity.pdbx_description
1 polymer ?
#
loop_
_entity_poly.entity_id
_entity_poly.type
_entity_poly.pdbx_seq_one_letter_code
_entity_poly.pdbx_strand_id
1 'polypeptide(L)'
;MSRERDARASAGWNPRDAGGFDGFDAFIRHRGGIVRRSDLLQAGWTDDELRIAYGYWGRPERLRHGWYCVPELPDDVRRAWKAGGPLACISAIRWYAGEPIGEPIHIAMHDHRHPRQRRPQAGTTTPVPSTEPEAPIIHWHNADDAAENSWAVPLELAHRQAATCAAARRDELARLSRG
;
A
#
# COMPACT_ATOMS: atom_id res chain seq x y z
N MET A 1 18.49 -12.23 1.86
CA MET A 1 19.47 -11.46 1.06
C MET A 1 18.74 -10.47 0.12
N SER A 2 17.90 -9.58 0.66
CA SER A 2 17.04 -8.68 -0.16
C SER A 2 17.38 -7.19 -0.05
N ARG A 3 18.32 -6.76 0.81
CA ARG A 3 18.63 -5.34 1.01
C ARG A 3 19.60 -4.74 -0.03
N GLU A 4 20.39 -5.57 -0.71
CA GLU A 4 21.39 -5.11 -1.69
C GLU A 4 20.83 -4.83 -3.08
N ARG A 5 19.66 -5.39 -3.43
CA ARG A 5 19.07 -5.19 -4.76
C ARG A 5 18.50 -3.79 -4.97
N ASP A 6 17.98 -3.16 -3.91
CA ASP A 6 17.36 -1.82 -4.01
C ASP A 6 18.38 -0.67 -3.97
N ALA A 7 19.56 -0.90 -3.39
CA ALA A 7 20.64 0.10 -3.35
C ALA A 7 21.19 0.42 -4.75
N ARG A 8 21.22 -0.57 -5.66
CA ARG A 8 21.70 -0.38 -7.05
C ARG A 8 20.79 0.47 -7.91
N ALA A 9 19.50 0.56 -7.62
CA ALA A 9 18.55 1.38 -8.39
C ALA A 9 18.76 2.90 -8.20
N SER A 10 19.57 3.31 -7.22
CA SER A 10 19.86 4.74 -6.96
C SER A 10 21.26 5.16 -7.44
N ALA A 11 22.03 4.24 -8.03
CA ALA A 11 23.36 4.54 -8.51
C ALA A 11 23.28 5.48 -9.73
N GLY A 12 23.52 6.78 -9.50
CA GLY A 12 23.61 7.79 -10.56
C GLY A 12 22.52 8.86 -10.53
N TRP A 13 21.53 8.78 -9.64
CA TRP A 13 20.56 9.86 -9.45
C TRP A 13 20.96 10.74 -8.26
N ASN A 14 21.28 12.01 -8.51
CA ASN A 14 21.58 12.98 -7.47
C ASN A 14 20.32 13.83 -7.17
N PRO A 15 19.61 13.58 -6.06
CA PRO A 15 18.39 14.30 -5.71
C PRO A 15 18.55 15.80 -5.56
N ARG A 16 19.78 16.30 -5.34
CA ARG A 16 20.04 17.74 -5.19
C ARG A 16 19.94 18.48 -6.52
N ASP A 17 20.05 17.77 -7.65
CA ASP A 17 19.98 18.36 -8.99
C ASP A 17 18.52 18.66 -9.40
N ALA A 18 17.55 18.05 -8.72
CA ALA A 18 16.12 18.21 -9.01
C ALA A 18 15.48 19.48 -8.43
N GLY A 19 16.25 20.37 -7.77
CA GLY A 19 15.77 21.67 -7.29
C GLY A 19 14.77 21.57 -6.12
N GLY A 20 15.21 21.87 -4.90
CA GLY A 20 14.31 22.08 -3.75
C GLY A 20 13.37 20.90 -3.44
N PHE A 21 12.10 21.22 -3.08
CA PHE A 21 11.11 20.24 -2.64
C PHE A 21 10.59 19.31 -3.75
N ASP A 22 10.72 19.70 -5.02
CA ASP A 22 10.32 18.87 -6.16
C ASP A 22 11.18 17.60 -6.29
N GLY A 23 12.39 17.62 -5.70
CA GLY A 23 13.25 16.44 -5.62
C GLY A 23 12.61 15.26 -4.88
N PHE A 24 11.79 15.51 -3.86
CA PHE A 24 11.06 14.44 -3.17
C PHE A 24 10.08 13.76 -4.12
N ASP A 25 9.18 14.53 -4.74
CA ASP A 25 8.15 13.97 -5.61
C ASP A 25 8.78 13.24 -6.81
N ALA A 26 9.85 13.80 -7.41
CA ALA A 26 10.58 13.17 -8.50
C ALA A 26 11.17 11.79 -8.11
N PHE A 27 11.79 11.68 -6.93
CA PHE A 27 12.29 10.40 -6.44
C PHE A 27 11.18 9.41 -6.18
N ILE A 28 10.11 9.85 -5.54
CA ILE A 28 9.01 8.98 -5.20
C ILE A 28 8.37 8.46 -6.48
N ARG A 29 8.16 9.30 -7.51
CA ARG A 29 7.74 8.86 -8.85
C ARG A 29 8.68 7.82 -9.43
N HIS A 30 9.99 8.08 -9.39
CA HIS A 30 11.00 7.15 -9.91
C HIS A 30 10.96 5.79 -9.18
N ARG A 31 10.61 5.77 -7.90
CA ARG A 31 10.43 4.55 -7.10
C ARG A 31 9.04 3.92 -7.21
N GLY A 32 8.14 4.44 -8.05
CA GLY A 32 6.80 3.87 -8.24
C GLY A 32 5.70 4.50 -7.38
N GLY A 33 5.88 5.74 -6.93
CA GLY A 33 4.85 6.57 -6.32
C GLY A 33 4.68 6.43 -4.79
N ILE A 34 5.31 5.43 -4.17
CA ILE A 34 5.30 5.23 -2.71
C ILE A 34 6.71 4.83 -2.25
N VAL A 35 7.18 5.41 -1.15
CA VAL A 35 8.48 5.08 -0.55
C VAL A 35 8.43 5.07 0.97
N ARG A 36 9.41 4.39 1.58
CA ARG A 36 9.68 4.52 3.00
C ARG A 36 10.49 5.77 3.28
N ARG A 37 10.38 6.26 4.51
CA ARG A 37 11.32 7.25 5.07
C ARG A 37 12.77 6.81 4.89
N SER A 38 13.06 5.53 5.12
CA SER A 38 14.42 4.99 4.99
C SER A 38 14.99 5.13 3.58
N ASP A 39 14.13 5.12 2.55
CA ASP A 39 14.56 5.22 1.15
C ASP A 39 14.95 6.66 0.83
N LEU A 40 14.20 7.63 1.35
CA LEU A 40 14.53 9.05 1.28
C LEU A 40 15.85 9.35 2.00
N LEU A 41 16.05 8.83 3.21
CA LEU A 41 17.30 9.05 3.93
C LEU A 41 18.50 8.42 3.21
N GLN A 42 18.33 7.23 2.63
CA GLN A 42 19.36 6.58 1.83
C GLN A 42 19.68 7.34 0.53
N ALA A 43 18.71 8.06 -0.02
CA ALA A 43 18.92 8.94 -1.16
C ALA A 43 19.62 10.26 -0.78
N GLY A 44 19.84 10.54 0.52
CA GLY A 44 20.66 11.65 0.98
C GLY A 44 19.89 12.85 1.53
N TRP A 45 18.57 12.76 1.68
CA TRP A 45 17.81 13.74 2.46
C TRP A 45 17.97 13.51 3.95
N THR A 46 17.80 14.58 4.71
CA THR A 46 17.79 14.58 6.17
C THR A 46 16.36 14.53 6.71
N ASP A 47 16.25 14.20 8.00
CA ASP A 47 14.98 14.26 8.72
C ASP A 47 14.40 15.67 8.77
N ASP A 48 15.25 16.68 8.96
CA ASP A 48 14.79 18.06 9.06
C ASP A 48 14.26 18.56 7.72
N GLU A 49 14.93 18.23 6.61
CA GLU A 49 14.42 18.54 5.26
C GLU A 49 13.05 17.89 5.04
N LEU A 50 12.90 16.59 5.38
CA LEU A 50 11.64 15.88 5.22
C LEU A 50 10.54 16.46 6.12
N ARG A 51 10.86 16.75 7.38
CA ARG A 51 9.94 17.36 8.36
C ARG A 51 9.48 18.74 7.91
N ILE A 52 10.38 19.55 7.39
CA ILE A 52 10.04 20.88 6.86
C ILE A 52 9.18 20.73 5.62
N ALA A 53 9.56 19.83 4.70
CA ALA A 53 8.84 19.56 3.46
C ALA A 53 7.38 19.18 3.74
N TYR A 54 7.14 18.07 4.46
CA TYR A 54 5.76 17.63 4.71
C TYR A 54 5.03 18.54 5.70
N GLY A 55 5.74 19.11 6.68
CA GLY A 55 5.13 19.87 7.77
C GLY A 55 4.67 21.27 7.38
N TYR A 56 5.43 21.98 6.53
CA TYR A 56 5.09 23.33 6.08
C TYR A 56 4.46 23.36 4.69
N TRP A 57 4.90 22.48 3.79
CA TRP A 57 4.48 22.49 2.38
C TRP A 57 3.49 21.38 2.03
N GLY A 58 3.25 20.46 2.97
CA GLY A 58 2.36 19.31 2.76
C GLY A 58 2.90 18.27 1.78
N ARG A 59 4.18 18.36 1.38
CA ARG A 59 4.80 17.47 0.38
C ARG A 59 6.19 16.98 0.80
N PRO A 60 6.54 15.70 0.59
CA PRO A 60 5.67 14.65 0.05
C PRO A 60 4.54 14.29 1.03
N GLU A 61 3.41 13.79 0.52
CA GLU A 61 2.28 13.41 1.37
C GLU A 61 2.66 12.20 2.23
N ARG A 62 2.34 12.26 3.52
CA ARG A 62 2.54 11.16 4.45
C ARG A 62 1.31 10.26 4.51
N LEU A 63 1.43 9.03 4.03
CA LEU A 63 0.36 8.02 4.06
C LEU A 63 0.14 7.48 5.48
N ARG A 64 1.23 7.16 6.16
CA ARG A 64 1.25 6.70 7.55
C ARG A 64 2.64 6.88 8.15
N HIS A 65 2.85 6.41 9.37
CA HIS A 65 4.17 6.48 9.99
C HIS A 65 5.24 5.81 9.11
N GLY A 66 6.21 6.61 8.63
CA GLY A 66 7.36 6.14 7.86
C GLY A 66 7.09 5.89 6.37
N TRP A 67 5.91 6.24 5.84
CA TRP A 67 5.56 6.03 4.43
C TRP A 67 5.07 7.33 3.78
N TYR A 68 5.60 7.61 2.59
CA TYR A 68 5.33 8.83 1.83
C TYR A 68 4.95 8.49 0.40
N CYS A 69 4.18 9.37 -0.23
CA CYS A 69 3.72 9.21 -1.61
C CYS A 69 3.68 10.52 -2.39
N VAL A 70 3.53 10.38 -3.70
CA VAL A 70 3.24 11.47 -4.63
C VAL A 70 1.80 11.95 -4.49
N PRO A 71 1.50 13.22 -4.78
CA PRO A 71 0.14 13.76 -4.66
C PRO A 71 -0.86 13.08 -5.61
N GLU A 72 -0.43 12.67 -6.80
CA GLU A 72 -1.29 12.01 -7.80
C GLU A 72 -1.54 10.51 -7.57
N LEU A 73 -1.17 9.97 -6.40
CA LEU A 73 -1.43 8.57 -6.07
C LEU A 73 -2.95 8.27 -6.15
N PRO A 74 -3.37 7.18 -6.83
CA PRO A 74 -4.79 6.82 -6.92
C PRO A 74 -5.45 6.67 -5.54
N ASP A 75 -6.69 7.14 -5.39
CA ASP A 75 -7.35 7.21 -4.09
C ASP A 75 -7.54 5.84 -3.42
N ASP A 76 -7.81 4.80 -4.19
CA ASP A 76 -7.93 3.43 -3.65
C ASP A 76 -6.60 2.88 -3.13
N VAL A 77 -5.50 3.20 -3.82
CA VAL A 77 -4.15 2.85 -3.37
C VAL A 77 -3.81 3.64 -2.12
N ARG A 78 -4.12 4.93 -2.09
CA ARG A 78 -3.94 5.80 -0.92
C ARG A 78 -4.72 5.27 0.29
N ARG A 79 -5.98 4.88 0.10
CA ARG A 79 -6.83 4.27 1.15
C ARG A 79 -6.22 2.97 1.67
N ALA A 80 -5.81 2.06 0.79
CA ALA A 80 -5.17 0.80 1.17
C ALA A 80 -3.90 1.04 2.01
N TRP A 81 -3.07 1.98 1.58
CA TRP A 81 -1.81 2.30 2.25
C TRP A 81 -1.99 3.05 3.57
N LYS A 82 -3.02 3.88 3.71
CA LYS A 82 -3.45 4.43 5.00
C LYS A 82 -3.92 3.31 5.94
N ALA A 83 -4.61 2.30 5.41
CA ALA A 83 -5.11 1.15 6.17
C ALA A 83 -4.01 0.16 6.60
N GLY A 84 -2.93 -0.03 5.82
CA GLY A 84 -1.83 -0.88 6.24
C GLY A 84 -0.90 -1.44 5.15
N GLY A 85 -1.25 -1.31 3.86
CA GLY A 85 -0.37 -1.81 2.79
C GLY A 85 -1.01 -1.81 1.41
N PRO A 86 -0.42 -2.52 0.44
CA PRO A 86 -0.96 -2.63 -0.91
C PRO A 86 -2.36 -3.25 -0.92
N LEU A 87 -3.11 -3.00 -2.00
CA LEU A 87 -4.33 -3.73 -2.31
C LEU A 87 -4.05 -5.25 -2.41
N ALA A 88 -4.98 -6.05 -1.92
CA ALA A 88 -4.88 -7.52 -1.86
C ALA A 88 -6.17 -8.19 -2.32
N CYS A 89 -6.12 -9.51 -2.52
CA CYS A 89 -7.32 -10.34 -2.71
C CYS A 89 -8.24 -9.77 -3.81
N ILE A 90 -9.55 -9.72 -3.56
CA ILE A 90 -10.54 -9.19 -4.50
C ILE A 90 -10.33 -7.70 -4.81
N SER A 91 -9.79 -6.90 -3.89
CA SER A 91 -9.46 -5.49 -4.17
C SER A 91 -8.31 -5.37 -5.17
N ALA A 92 -7.27 -6.21 -5.07
CA ALA A 92 -6.22 -6.25 -6.08
C ALA A 92 -6.73 -6.78 -7.43
N ILE A 93 -7.56 -7.82 -7.44
CA ILE A 93 -8.14 -8.36 -8.69
C ILE A 93 -8.95 -7.27 -9.42
N ARG A 94 -9.83 -6.56 -8.70
CA ARG A 94 -10.61 -5.44 -9.26
C ARG A 94 -9.72 -4.31 -9.75
N TRP A 95 -8.66 -3.99 -9.01
CA TRP A 95 -7.67 -2.99 -9.42
C TRP A 95 -7.06 -3.33 -10.78
N TYR A 96 -6.60 -4.58 -10.98
CA TYR A 96 -6.05 -5.01 -12.27
C TYR A 96 -7.10 -5.08 -13.38
N ALA A 97 -8.37 -5.30 -13.04
CA ALA A 97 -9.48 -5.29 -13.99
C ALA A 97 -9.99 -3.87 -14.33
N GLY A 98 -9.51 -2.82 -13.65
CA GLY A 98 -10.05 -1.47 -13.79
C GLY A 98 -11.46 -1.30 -13.21
N GLU A 99 -11.85 -2.19 -12.29
CA GLU A 99 -13.16 -2.18 -11.64
C GLU A 99 -13.15 -1.36 -10.33
N PRO A 100 -14.32 -0.82 -9.91
CA PRO A 100 -14.43 -0.14 -8.62
C PRO A 100 -14.04 -1.02 -7.43
N ILE A 101 -13.15 -0.51 -6.57
CA ILE A 101 -12.77 -1.18 -5.32
C ILE A 101 -13.88 -1.03 -4.30
N GLY A 102 -14.47 -2.15 -3.90
CA GLY A 102 -15.56 -2.19 -2.92
C GLY A 102 -15.08 -2.07 -1.47
N GLU A 103 -16.05 -1.99 -0.56
CA GLU A 103 -15.84 -2.16 0.89
C GLU A 103 -16.22 -3.59 1.33
N PRO A 104 -15.54 -4.16 2.34
CA PRO A 104 -14.33 -3.62 2.97
C PRO A 104 -13.12 -3.73 2.04
N ILE A 105 -12.22 -2.75 2.10
CA ILE A 105 -10.97 -2.82 1.35
C ILE A 105 -10.08 -3.98 1.85
N HIS A 106 -9.54 -4.76 0.91
CA HIS A 106 -8.59 -5.83 1.21
C HIS A 106 -7.16 -5.34 1.02
N ILE A 107 -6.32 -5.53 2.04
CA ILE A 107 -4.92 -5.09 2.04
C ILE A 107 -3.95 -6.22 2.39
N ALA A 108 -2.69 -6.07 2.01
CA ALA A 108 -1.63 -7.02 2.34
C ALA A 108 -0.65 -6.46 3.38
N MET A 109 -0.16 -7.33 4.25
CA MET A 109 0.92 -7.05 5.20
C MET A 109 1.98 -8.15 5.14
N HIS A 110 3.25 -7.77 5.25
CA HIS A 110 4.37 -8.70 5.31
C HIS A 110 4.39 -9.49 6.63
N ASP A 111 4.72 -10.78 6.58
CA ASP A 111 4.70 -11.70 7.74
C ASP A 111 5.73 -11.37 8.85
N HIS A 112 6.66 -10.43 8.65
CA HIS A 112 7.86 -10.37 9.50
C HIS A 112 7.81 -9.49 10.76
N ARG A 113 6.65 -9.03 11.25
CA ARG A 113 6.64 -8.16 12.48
C ARG A 113 5.58 -8.41 13.55
N HIS A 114 4.57 -9.25 13.35
CA HIS A 114 3.50 -9.36 14.37
C HIS A 114 2.89 -10.77 14.49
N PRO A 115 3.58 -11.76 15.09
CA PRO A 115 2.96 -13.04 15.42
C PRO A 115 1.72 -12.87 16.33
N ARG A 116 1.66 -11.78 17.12
CA ARG A 116 0.53 -11.43 18.00
C ARG A 116 -0.68 -10.79 17.29
N GLN A 117 -0.55 -10.38 16.03
CA GLN A 117 -1.68 -9.83 15.24
C GLN A 117 -2.24 -10.84 14.24
N ARG A 118 -1.77 -12.09 14.26
CA ARG A 118 -2.43 -13.23 13.60
C ARG A 118 -3.72 -13.65 14.31
N ARG A 119 -4.54 -12.69 14.75
CA ARG A 119 -5.88 -13.01 15.20
C ARG A 119 -6.73 -13.12 13.94
N PRO A 120 -7.35 -14.28 13.66
CA PRO A 120 -8.34 -14.36 12.60
C PRO A 120 -9.41 -13.32 12.92
N GLN A 121 -9.64 -12.38 12.00
CA GLN A 121 -10.84 -11.55 12.07
C GLN A 121 -12.00 -12.50 11.76
N ALA A 122 -12.52 -13.14 12.80
CA ALA A 122 -13.74 -13.92 12.74
C ALA A 122 -14.88 -12.94 12.49
N GLY A 123 -15.17 -12.68 11.22
CA GLY A 123 -16.30 -11.88 10.78
C GLY A 123 -17.60 -12.62 11.05
N THR A 124 -18.11 -12.52 12.27
CA THR A 124 -19.50 -12.82 12.58
C THR A 124 -20.06 -11.63 13.35
N THR A 125 -20.49 -10.60 12.63
CA THR A 125 -21.40 -9.62 13.20
C THR A 125 -22.25 -9.07 12.08
N THR A 126 -23.55 -9.15 12.31
CA THR A 126 -24.62 -8.58 11.47
C THR A 126 -24.30 -7.11 11.20
N PRO A 127 -24.46 -6.60 9.95
CA PRO A 127 -24.15 -5.21 9.66
C PRO A 127 -25.12 -4.30 10.44
N VAL A 128 -24.57 -3.47 11.32
CA VAL A 128 -25.23 -2.24 11.77
C VAL A 128 -24.83 -1.17 10.75
N PRO A 129 -25.76 -0.37 10.22
CA PRO A 129 -25.38 0.72 9.32
C PRO A 129 -24.56 1.76 10.11
N SER A 130 -23.24 1.73 9.93
CA SER A 130 -22.31 2.76 10.37
C SER A 130 -21.93 3.64 9.19
N THR A 131 -21.79 4.94 9.42
CA THR A 131 -21.17 5.89 8.47
C THR A 131 -19.65 5.72 8.39
N GLU A 132 -19.06 4.97 9.32
CA GLU A 132 -17.64 4.63 9.33
C GLU A 132 -17.34 3.53 8.29
N PRO A 133 -16.23 3.64 7.53
CA PRO A 133 -15.83 2.61 6.59
C PRO A 133 -15.56 1.28 7.31
N GLU A 134 -15.94 0.16 6.67
CA GLU A 134 -15.73 -1.16 7.23
C GLU A 134 -14.23 -1.43 7.47
N ALA A 135 -13.91 -2.13 8.56
CA ALA A 135 -12.53 -2.44 8.90
C ALA A 135 -11.85 -3.23 7.76
N PRO A 136 -10.61 -2.90 7.39
CA PRO A 136 -9.93 -3.52 6.27
C PRO A 136 -9.69 -5.01 6.53
N ILE A 137 -9.84 -5.83 5.49
CA ILE A 137 -9.50 -7.25 5.55
C ILE A 137 -8.00 -7.41 5.26
N ILE A 138 -7.27 -7.94 6.25
CA ILE A 138 -5.82 -8.07 6.19
C ILE A 138 -5.43 -9.46 5.70
N HIS A 139 -4.59 -9.49 4.67
CA HIS A 139 -3.93 -10.70 4.17
C HIS A 139 -2.44 -10.65 4.49
N TRP A 140 -1.91 -11.75 4.97
CA TRP A 140 -0.47 -11.88 5.24
C TRP A 140 0.23 -12.55 4.06
N HIS A 141 1.42 -12.08 3.71
CA HIS A 141 2.24 -12.68 2.67
C HIS A 141 3.73 -12.59 3.02
N ASN A 142 4.56 -13.36 2.31
CA ASN A 142 6.01 -13.29 2.49
C ASN A 142 6.53 -12.01 1.83
N ALA A 143 7.60 -11.44 2.38
CA ALA A 143 8.25 -10.26 1.80
C ALA A 143 8.79 -10.48 0.38
N ASP A 144 9.04 -11.71 0.00
CA ASP A 144 9.50 -12.04 -1.35
C ASP A 144 8.34 -12.14 -2.36
N ASP A 145 7.07 -12.17 -1.92
CA ASP A 145 5.92 -12.30 -2.81
C ASP A 145 5.51 -10.99 -3.50
N ALA A 146 5.93 -9.83 -3.00
CA ALA A 146 5.62 -8.52 -3.59
C ALA A 146 6.67 -7.48 -3.20
N ALA A 147 6.95 -6.52 -4.08
CA ALA A 147 7.81 -5.40 -3.73
C ALA A 147 7.18 -4.59 -2.59
N GLU A 148 8.01 -4.11 -1.67
CA GLU A 148 7.53 -3.53 -0.42
C GLU A 148 6.67 -2.28 -0.62
N ASN A 149 6.78 -1.59 -1.75
CA ASN A 149 6.09 -0.36 -2.10
C ASN A 149 5.08 -0.54 -3.26
N SER A 150 4.66 -1.78 -3.54
CA SER A 150 3.66 -2.06 -4.58
C SER A 150 2.34 -1.35 -4.29
N TRP A 151 1.58 -1.00 -5.34
CA TRP A 151 0.22 -0.47 -5.17
C TRP A 151 -0.78 -1.60 -4.85
N ALA A 152 -0.59 -2.74 -5.50
CA ALA A 152 -1.32 -3.98 -5.29
C ALA A 152 -0.33 -5.14 -5.23
N VAL A 153 -0.66 -6.21 -4.52
CA VAL A 153 0.10 -7.47 -4.61
C VAL A 153 0.01 -8.03 -6.05
N PRO A 154 0.96 -8.88 -6.49
CA PRO A 154 0.86 -9.52 -7.80
C PRO A 154 -0.47 -10.26 -7.97
N LEU A 155 -1.02 -10.23 -9.19
CA LEU A 155 -2.33 -10.80 -9.49
C LEU A 155 -2.46 -12.28 -9.06
N GLU A 156 -1.40 -13.07 -9.26
CA GLU A 156 -1.37 -14.47 -8.82
C GLU A 156 -1.51 -14.61 -7.29
N LEU A 157 -0.81 -13.78 -6.50
CA LEU A 157 -0.98 -13.76 -5.06
C LEU A 157 -2.40 -13.30 -4.67
N ALA A 158 -2.96 -12.33 -5.38
CA ALA A 158 -4.32 -11.87 -5.15
C ALA A 158 -5.36 -12.98 -5.36
N HIS A 159 -5.23 -13.80 -6.41
CA HIS A 159 -6.10 -14.96 -6.64
C HIS A 159 -5.97 -16.02 -5.54
N ARG A 160 -4.73 -16.35 -5.11
CA ARG A 160 -4.51 -17.28 -3.99
C ARG A 160 -5.17 -16.80 -2.69
N GLN A 161 -5.07 -15.50 -2.39
CA GLN A 161 -5.75 -14.88 -1.26
C GLN A 161 -7.28 -14.95 -1.41
N ALA A 162 -7.81 -14.63 -2.59
CA ALA A 162 -9.25 -14.64 -2.86
C ALA A 162 -9.87 -16.04 -2.71
N ALA A 163 -9.18 -17.09 -3.18
CA ALA A 163 -9.65 -18.47 -3.09
C ALA A 163 -9.93 -18.90 -1.63
N THR A 164 -9.14 -18.40 -0.68
CA THR A 164 -9.27 -18.75 0.74
C THR A 164 -10.11 -17.74 1.54
N CYS A 165 -10.35 -16.54 1.02
CA CYS A 165 -11.07 -15.47 1.70
C CYS A 165 -12.61 -15.65 1.67
N ALA A 166 -13.23 -15.76 2.84
CA ALA A 166 -14.70 -15.85 2.94
C ALA A 166 -15.44 -14.60 2.44
N ALA A 167 -14.87 -13.40 2.64
CA ALA A 167 -15.47 -12.17 2.14
C ALA A 167 -15.42 -12.07 0.61
N ALA A 168 -14.32 -12.48 -0.02
CA ALA A 168 -14.22 -12.53 -1.48
C ALA A 168 -15.24 -13.49 -2.09
N ARG A 169 -15.41 -14.69 -1.50
CA ARG A 169 -16.43 -15.65 -1.94
C ARG A 169 -17.85 -15.10 -1.81
N ARG A 170 -18.16 -14.36 -0.73
CA ARG A 170 -19.47 -13.70 -0.57
C ARG A 170 -19.71 -12.62 -1.63
N ASP A 171 -18.68 -11.84 -1.95
CA ASP A 171 -18.77 -10.81 -2.99
C ASP A 171 -19.04 -11.43 -4.38
N GLU A 172 -18.33 -12.50 -4.73
CA GLU A 172 -18.54 -13.24 -5.97
C GLU A 172 -19.96 -13.82 -6.08
N LEU A 173 -20.46 -14.46 -5.02
CA LEU A 173 -21.85 -14.97 -4.96
C LEU A 173 -22.88 -13.84 -5.12
N ALA A 174 -22.63 -12.68 -4.52
CA ALA A 174 -23.51 -11.51 -4.65
C ALA A 174 -23.47 -10.92 -6.06
N ARG A 175 -22.33 -10.98 -6.77
CA ARG A 175 -22.24 -10.59 -8.19
C ARG A 175 -23.02 -11.54 -9.08
N LEU A 176 -22.86 -12.86 -8.92
CA LEU A 176 -23.58 -13.86 -9.70
C LEU A 176 -25.09 -13.78 -9.52
N SER A 177 -25.56 -13.42 -8.32
CA SER A 177 -26.99 -13.24 -8.04
C SER A 177 -27.61 -11.97 -8.67
N ARG A 178 -26.80 -11.06 -9.23
CA ARG A 178 -27.25 -9.80 -9.84
C ARG A 178 -27.23 -9.80 -11.37
N GLY A 179 -26.65 -10.83 -11.99
CA GLY A 179 -26.64 -11.04 -13.45
C GLY A 179 -27.72 -12.01 -13.87
#